data_AF-A0A0B4BVZ0-F1
#
_entry.id   AF-A0A0B4BVZ0-F1
#
_cell.length_a   1.000
_cell.length_b   1.000
_cell.length_c   1.000
_cell.angle_alpha   90.00
_cell.angle_beta   90.00
_cell.angle_gamma   90.00
#
_symmetry.space_group_name_H-M   'P 1'
#
loop_
_entity.id
_entity.type
_entity.pdbx_description
1 polymer ?
#
loop_
_entity_poly.entity_id
_entity_poly.type
_entity_poly.pdbx_seq_one_letter_code
_entity_poly.pdbx_strand_id
1 'polypeptide(L)'
;MRSFDEIYAISADRHGGPGALEEKLGKPDPEITKLPEDRWLSVMTKCIFQAGFNWKVIEAKWDGFEELFHGFELGPCAFMDDREFDAILGDTRVVRNGAKLATVRANASLLMELRDQGGAGEVLGGWASTDYIGLLEMLKKRGSRLGGNTGQYAMRFAGRDSFILSRDVTARLMAEGVIDKPASSKAAMKAVQGAFNTWMEQSGRSLNEISRVLAFSC
;
A
#
# COMPACT_ATOMS: atom_id res chain seq x y z
N MET A 1 -16.39 -20.41 2.73
CA MET A 1 -15.76 -19.38 3.57
C MET A 1 -16.52 -19.27 4.87
N ARG A 2 -15.80 -19.39 5.99
CA ARG A 2 -16.26 -19.15 7.37
C ARG A 2 -16.71 -17.69 7.57
N SER A 3 -17.49 -17.46 8.62
CA SER A 3 -17.81 -16.10 9.08
C SER A 3 -16.56 -15.38 9.58
N PHE A 4 -16.61 -14.05 9.66
CA PHE A 4 -15.52 -13.28 10.23
C PHE A 4 -15.22 -13.68 11.69
N ASP A 5 -16.27 -13.87 12.51
CA ASP A 5 -16.11 -14.24 13.93
C ASP A 5 -15.39 -15.58 14.12
N GLU A 6 -15.64 -16.56 13.23
CA GLU A 6 -14.92 -17.83 13.26
C GLU A 6 -13.42 -17.64 12.96
N ILE A 7 -13.06 -16.81 11.98
CA ILE A 7 -11.65 -16.53 11.64
C ILE A 7 -10.99 -15.69 12.75
N TYR A 8 -11.74 -14.76 13.34
CA TYR A 8 -11.31 -13.98 14.48
C TYR A 8 -10.99 -14.88 15.67
N ALA A 9 -11.86 -15.82 16.02
CA ALA A 9 -11.64 -16.77 17.11
C ALA A 9 -10.34 -17.58 16.90
N ILE A 10 -10.11 -18.10 15.69
CA ILE A 10 -8.86 -18.81 15.35
C ILE A 10 -7.64 -17.92 15.59
N SER A 11 -7.73 -16.65 15.20
CA SER A 11 -6.65 -15.68 15.34
C SER A 11 -6.41 -15.32 16.81
N ALA A 12 -7.49 -15.14 17.58
CA ALA A 12 -7.43 -14.80 19.00
C ALA A 12 -6.77 -15.95 19.78
N ASP A 13 -7.19 -17.19 19.54
CA ASP A 13 -6.62 -18.38 20.19
C ASP A 13 -5.11 -18.51 19.92
N ARG A 14 -4.66 -18.22 18.69
CA ARG A 14 -3.23 -18.25 18.31
C ARG A 14 -2.41 -17.11 18.92
N HIS A 15 -3.02 -15.98 19.24
CA HIS A 15 -2.30 -14.75 19.54
C HIS A 15 -2.51 -14.17 20.95
N GLY A 16 -2.96 -15.00 21.89
CA GLY A 16 -3.05 -14.65 23.31
C GLY A 16 -4.44 -14.18 23.75
N GLY A 17 -5.48 -14.54 23.01
CA GLY A 17 -6.88 -14.18 23.26
C GLY A 17 -7.33 -12.89 22.57
N PRO A 18 -8.63 -12.54 22.70
CA PRO A 18 -9.23 -11.41 21.98
C PRO A 18 -8.54 -10.06 22.26
N GLY A 19 -8.24 -9.75 23.52
CA GLY A 19 -7.59 -8.49 23.89
C GLY A 19 -6.21 -8.31 23.26
N ALA A 20 -5.37 -9.35 23.35
CA ALA A 20 -4.02 -9.33 22.76
C ALA A 20 -4.04 -9.31 21.22
N LEU A 21 -5.12 -9.81 20.60
CA LEU A 21 -5.33 -9.68 19.17
C LEU A 21 -5.70 -8.24 18.79
N GLU A 22 -6.66 -7.61 19.48
CA GLU A 22 -7.11 -6.23 19.21
C GLU A 22 -5.94 -5.24 19.25
N GLU A 23 -5.01 -5.37 20.20
CA GLU A 23 -3.82 -4.52 20.29
C GLU A 23 -2.91 -4.59 19.04
N LYS A 24 -3.03 -5.65 18.24
CA LYS A 24 -2.26 -5.85 17.00
C LYS A 24 -3.02 -5.42 15.76
N LEU A 25 -4.31 -5.07 15.87
CA LEU A 25 -5.14 -4.64 14.76
C LEU A 25 -5.00 -3.13 14.55
N GLY A 26 -4.23 -2.75 13.53
CA GLY A 26 -4.09 -1.35 13.13
C GLY A 26 -5.32 -0.87 12.35
N LYS A 27 -5.83 0.31 12.70
CA LYS A 27 -6.91 1.00 11.99
C LYS A 27 -6.34 1.92 10.90
N PRO A 28 -7.10 2.20 9.84
CA PRO A 28 -6.74 3.26 8.89
C PRO A 28 -6.69 4.62 9.58
N ASP A 29 -5.94 5.54 8.99
CA ASP A 29 -5.94 6.94 9.38
C ASP A 29 -7.27 7.59 8.93
N PRO A 30 -8.11 8.08 9.85
CA PRO A 30 -9.36 8.75 9.48
C PRO A 30 -9.14 10.05 8.68
N GLU A 31 -7.94 10.65 8.76
CA GLU A 31 -7.59 11.90 8.11
C GLU A 31 -6.76 11.68 6.83
N ILE A 32 -6.74 10.46 6.29
CA ILE A 32 -5.93 10.11 5.10
C ILE A 32 -6.20 11.00 3.88
N THR A 33 -7.41 11.53 3.73
CA THR A 33 -7.77 12.44 2.63
C THR A 33 -7.08 13.80 2.75
N LYS A 34 -6.55 14.14 3.93
CA LYS A 34 -5.79 15.37 4.20
C LYS A 34 -4.28 15.17 4.13
N LEU A 35 -3.81 13.95 3.84
CA LEU A 35 -2.38 13.68 3.70
C LEU A 35 -1.79 14.54 2.57
N PRO A 36 -0.75 15.35 2.83
CA PRO A 36 -0.11 16.17 1.81
C PRO A 36 0.44 15.35 0.65
N GLU A 37 0.43 15.92 -0.57
CA GLU A 37 0.81 15.21 -1.79
C GLU A 37 2.28 14.77 -1.80
N ASP A 38 3.17 15.56 -1.18
CA ASP A 38 4.57 15.20 -1.02
C ASP A 38 4.75 13.96 -0.14
N ARG A 39 3.91 13.79 0.90
CA ARG A 39 3.92 12.59 1.74
C ARG A 39 3.39 11.37 0.99
N TRP A 40 2.41 11.52 0.10
CA TRP A 40 2.00 10.44 -0.81
C TRP A 40 3.17 9.98 -1.68
N LEU A 41 3.88 10.92 -2.32
CA LEU A 41 5.03 10.60 -3.16
C LEU A 41 6.18 9.95 -2.36
N SER A 42 6.46 10.48 -1.16
CA SER A 42 7.47 9.96 -0.24
C SER A 42 7.17 8.48 0.12
N VAL A 43 5.95 8.17 0.57
CA VAL A 43 5.54 6.80 0.93
C VAL A 43 5.58 5.86 -0.27
N MET A 44 5.06 6.27 -1.43
CA MET A 44 5.11 5.47 -2.66
C MET A 44 6.56 5.13 -3.04
N THR A 45 7.44 6.13 -3.01
CA THR A 45 8.86 5.98 -3.30
C THR A 45 9.51 5.01 -2.30
N LYS A 46 9.24 5.17 -1.01
CA LYS A 46 9.78 4.29 0.05
C LYS A 46 9.43 2.83 -0.21
N CYS A 47 8.16 2.54 -0.50
CA CYS A 47 7.71 1.18 -0.81
C CYS A 47 8.35 0.60 -2.07
N ILE A 48 8.55 1.41 -3.13
CA ILE A 48 9.26 0.99 -4.34
C ILE A 48 10.71 0.60 -4.01
N PHE A 49 11.38 1.36 -3.14
CA PHE A 49 12.75 1.07 -2.73
C PHE A 49 12.85 -0.14 -1.80
N GLN A 50 11.92 -0.30 -0.86
CA GLN A 50 11.83 -1.45 0.04
C GLN A 50 11.47 -2.77 -0.68
N ALA A 51 10.79 -2.71 -1.83
CA ALA A 51 10.47 -3.89 -2.63
C ALA A 51 11.76 -4.60 -3.09
N GLY A 52 11.99 -5.80 -2.55
CA GLY A 52 13.17 -6.63 -2.85
C GLY A 52 14.48 -6.07 -2.27
N PHE A 53 14.44 -5.27 -1.21
CA PHE A 53 15.62 -4.66 -0.59
C PHE A 53 15.57 -4.72 0.94
N ASN A 54 16.70 -4.44 1.60
CA ASN A 54 16.75 -4.36 3.05
C ASN A 54 16.11 -3.05 3.55
N TRP A 55 15.02 -3.15 4.30
CA TRP A 55 14.25 -2.00 4.75
C TRP A 55 15.07 -1.08 5.66
N LYS A 56 15.90 -1.64 6.55
CA LYS A 56 16.76 -0.84 7.44
C LYS A 56 17.73 0.04 6.66
N VAL A 57 18.22 -0.44 5.52
CA VAL A 57 19.12 0.35 4.66
C VAL A 57 18.37 1.48 3.97
N ILE A 58 17.10 1.28 3.57
CA ILE A 58 16.27 2.36 3.03
C ILE A 58 15.96 3.41 4.09
N GLU A 59 15.56 2.99 5.29
CA GLU A 59 15.29 3.91 6.40
C GLU A 59 16.53 4.74 6.76
N ALA A 60 17.71 4.10 6.86
CA ALA A 60 18.96 4.79 7.19
C ALA A 60 19.40 5.80 6.12
N LYS A 61 18.83 5.73 4.91
CA LYS A 61 19.13 6.64 3.80
C LYS A 61 18.02 7.66 3.56
N TRP A 62 16.91 7.59 4.30
CA TRP A 62 15.69 8.32 3.95
C TRP A 62 15.86 9.83 4.00
N ASP A 63 16.62 10.36 4.97
CA ASP A 63 16.93 11.79 5.03
C ASP A 63 17.64 12.29 3.76
N GLY A 64 18.51 11.45 3.17
CA GLY A 64 19.14 11.74 1.89
C GLY A 64 18.17 11.74 0.72
N PHE A 65 17.14 10.88 0.74
CA PHE A 65 16.06 10.93 -0.24
C PHE A 65 15.21 12.19 -0.08
N GLU A 66 14.82 12.54 1.15
CA GLU A 66 14.05 13.76 1.43
C GLU A 66 14.80 15.01 0.97
N GLU A 67 16.11 15.11 1.25
CA GLU A 67 16.91 16.26 0.81
C GLU A 67 17.05 16.33 -0.72
N LEU A 68 17.44 15.22 -1.36
CA LEU A 68 17.72 15.20 -2.80
C LEU A 68 16.46 15.29 -3.68
N PHE A 69 15.30 14.92 -3.16
CA PHE A 69 14.02 15.04 -3.85
C PHE A 69 13.18 16.23 -3.35
N HIS A 70 13.81 17.26 -2.76
CA HIS A 70 13.14 18.51 -2.34
C HIS A 70 11.93 18.26 -1.43
N GLY A 71 12.09 17.40 -0.42
CA GLY A 71 11.01 16.98 0.46
C GLY A 71 9.86 16.27 -0.27
N PHE A 72 10.12 15.70 -1.45
CA PHE A 72 9.13 15.10 -2.35
C PHE A 72 8.06 16.08 -2.86
N GLU A 73 8.35 17.37 -2.94
CA GLU A 73 7.45 18.32 -3.59
C GLU A 73 7.21 17.91 -5.06
N LEU A 74 5.92 17.82 -5.45
CA LEU A 74 5.54 17.26 -6.74
C LEU A 74 6.14 18.01 -7.93
N GLY A 75 6.13 19.35 -7.89
CA GLY A 75 6.63 20.18 -8.98
C GLY A 75 8.11 19.92 -9.26
N PRO A 76 9.00 20.17 -8.28
CA PRO A 76 10.43 19.86 -8.40
C PRO A 76 10.69 18.42 -8.85
N CYS A 77 9.98 17.45 -8.26
CA CYS A 77 10.16 16.04 -8.62
C CYS A 77 9.70 15.71 -10.05
N ALA A 78 8.57 16.24 -10.52
CA ALA A 78 8.01 15.93 -11.84
C ALA A 78 8.81 16.58 -12.97
N PHE A 79 9.34 17.78 -12.74
CA PHE A 79 10.09 18.57 -13.73
C PHE A 79 11.62 18.51 -13.56
N MET A 80 12.11 17.64 -12.68
CA MET A 80 13.54 17.38 -12.47
C MET A 80 14.23 17.11 -13.81
N ASP A 81 15.27 17.90 -14.12
CA ASP A 81 16.03 17.75 -15.35
C ASP A 81 17.07 16.62 -15.26
N ASP A 82 17.58 16.17 -16.42
CA ASP A 82 18.50 15.03 -16.50
C ASP A 82 19.83 15.28 -15.78
N ARG A 83 20.28 16.52 -15.70
CA ARG A 83 21.52 16.86 -14.98
C ARG A 83 21.34 16.67 -13.48
N GLU A 84 20.23 17.11 -12.93
CA GLU A 84 19.87 16.90 -11.53
C GLU A 84 19.72 15.41 -11.22
N PHE A 85 19.04 14.67 -12.09
CA PHE A 85 18.86 13.23 -11.90
C PHE A 85 20.18 12.45 -11.96
N ASP A 86 21.08 12.80 -12.88
CA ASP A 86 22.42 12.22 -12.94
C ASP A 86 23.23 12.51 -11.66
N ALA A 87 23.07 13.71 -11.08
CA ALA A 87 23.68 14.05 -9.79
C ALA A 87 23.13 13.18 -8.66
N ILE A 88 21.81 13.00 -8.57
CA ILE A 88 21.16 12.11 -7.58
C ILE A 88 21.61 10.66 -7.77
N LEU A 89 21.70 10.19 -9.02
CA LEU A 89 22.15 8.84 -9.34
C LEU A 89 23.60 8.58 -8.89
N GLY A 90 24.44 9.62 -8.89
CA GLY A 90 25.80 9.58 -8.38
C GLY A 90 25.91 9.68 -6.85
N ASP A 91 24.90 10.23 -6.18
CA ASP A 91 24.94 10.53 -4.75
C ASP A 91 24.83 9.26 -3.88
N THR A 92 25.75 9.14 -2.92
CA THR A 92 25.83 7.97 -2.03
C THR A 92 24.82 8.01 -0.90
N ARG A 93 24.18 9.15 -0.65
CA ARG A 93 23.11 9.29 0.35
C ARG A 93 21.88 8.47 -0.03
N VAL A 94 21.62 8.25 -1.31
CA VAL A 94 20.52 7.39 -1.80
C VAL A 94 21.00 6.00 -2.22
N VAL A 95 20.05 5.09 -2.42
CA VAL A 95 20.33 3.82 -3.10
C VAL A 95 20.36 4.08 -4.60
N ARG A 96 21.53 3.91 -5.22
CA ARG A 96 21.81 4.20 -6.64
C ARG A 96 21.18 3.17 -7.59
N ASN A 97 19.87 3.10 -7.59
CA ASN A 97 19.07 2.29 -8.51
C ASN A 97 18.33 3.23 -9.46
N GLY A 98 18.91 3.52 -10.63
CA GLY A 98 18.35 4.47 -11.59
C GLY A 98 16.92 4.15 -11.99
N ALA A 99 16.58 2.88 -12.19
CA ALA A 99 15.23 2.47 -12.58
C ALA A 99 14.18 2.68 -11.46
N LYS A 100 14.59 2.71 -10.18
CA LYS A 100 13.70 3.07 -9.06
C LYS A 100 13.69 4.58 -8.83
N LEU A 101 14.83 5.27 -8.94
CA LEU A 101 14.90 6.74 -8.83
C LEU A 101 14.03 7.41 -9.90
N ALA A 102 14.06 6.91 -11.15
CA ALA A 102 13.25 7.44 -12.25
C ALA A 102 11.73 7.35 -11.98
N THR A 103 11.28 6.50 -11.05
CA THR A 103 9.87 6.41 -10.69
C THR A 103 9.37 7.64 -9.94
N VAL A 104 10.27 8.42 -9.30
CA VAL A 104 9.89 9.64 -8.56
C VAL A 104 9.30 10.67 -9.51
N ARG A 105 9.96 10.94 -10.64
CA ARG A 105 9.45 11.84 -11.69
C ARG A 105 8.07 11.38 -12.19
N ALA A 106 7.96 10.11 -12.60
CA ALA A 106 6.73 9.57 -13.17
C ALA A 106 5.55 9.58 -12.19
N ASN A 107 5.79 9.22 -10.92
CA ASN A 107 4.75 9.20 -9.90
C ASN A 107 4.40 10.63 -9.44
N ALA A 108 5.35 11.57 -9.42
CA ALA A 108 5.06 12.98 -9.17
C ALA A 108 4.12 13.56 -10.24
N SER A 109 4.40 13.30 -11.52
CA SER A 109 3.51 13.67 -12.63
C SER A 109 2.11 13.06 -12.46
N LEU A 110 2.02 11.77 -12.12
CA LEU A 110 0.73 11.12 -11.86
C LEU A 110 -0.04 11.83 -10.75
N LEU A 111 0.59 12.13 -9.61
CA LEU A 111 -0.08 12.80 -8.49
C LEU A 111 -0.55 14.21 -8.89
N MET A 112 0.22 14.94 -9.71
CA MET A 112 -0.24 16.21 -10.26
C MET A 112 -1.46 16.05 -11.17
N GLU A 113 -1.51 15.02 -12.02
CA GLU A 113 -2.68 14.70 -12.86
C GLU A 113 -3.93 14.37 -12.03
N LEU A 114 -3.77 13.85 -10.81
CA LEU A 114 -4.92 13.57 -9.93
C LEU A 114 -5.59 14.86 -9.42
N ARG A 115 -4.94 16.03 -9.53
CA ARG A 115 -5.54 17.32 -9.13
C ARG A 115 -6.79 17.66 -9.93
N ASP A 116 -6.89 17.18 -11.17
CA ASP A 116 -8.10 17.29 -11.99
C ASP A 116 -9.32 16.54 -11.39
N GLN A 117 -9.05 15.65 -10.43
CA GLN A 117 -10.05 14.82 -9.73
C GLN A 117 -10.07 15.12 -8.22
N GLY A 118 -9.55 16.28 -7.79
CA GLY A 118 -9.53 16.68 -6.37
C GLY A 118 -8.21 16.39 -5.63
N GLY A 119 -7.20 15.83 -6.32
CA GLY A 119 -5.87 15.60 -5.78
C GLY A 119 -5.66 14.22 -5.17
N ALA A 120 -4.42 13.94 -4.75
CA ALA A 120 -4.04 12.62 -4.25
C ALA A 120 -4.83 12.17 -3.02
N GLY A 121 -5.13 13.08 -2.09
CA GLY A 121 -5.91 12.79 -0.89
C GLY A 121 -7.33 12.33 -1.20
N GLU A 122 -8.03 13.02 -2.10
CA GLU A 122 -9.39 12.67 -2.52
C GLU A 122 -9.38 11.36 -3.32
N VAL A 123 -8.51 11.25 -4.33
CA VAL A 123 -8.52 10.08 -5.22
C VAL A 123 -8.01 8.83 -4.52
N LEU A 124 -6.86 8.89 -3.83
CA LEU A 124 -6.22 7.71 -3.23
C LEU A 124 -6.77 7.42 -1.84
N GLY A 125 -6.90 8.46 -1.01
CA GLY A 125 -7.44 8.35 0.34
C GLY A 125 -8.95 8.13 0.36
N GLY A 126 -9.69 8.81 -0.52
CA GLY A 126 -11.16 8.73 -0.61
C GLY A 126 -11.69 7.57 -1.45
N TRP A 127 -10.84 6.77 -2.10
CA TRP A 127 -11.30 5.62 -2.89
C TRP A 127 -12.06 4.61 -2.03
N ALA A 128 -13.28 4.25 -2.45
CA ALA A 128 -14.15 3.34 -1.71
C ALA A 128 -13.44 2.03 -1.31
N SER A 129 -13.45 1.68 -0.01
CA SER A 129 -12.87 0.41 0.47
C SER A 129 -13.51 -0.81 -0.18
N THR A 130 -14.78 -0.73 -0.56
CA THR A 130 -15.50 -1.79 -1.26
C THR A 130 -15.02 -2.05 -2.70
N ASP A 131 -14.22 -1.15 -3.27
CA ASP A 131 -13.55 -1.28 -4.57
C ASP A 131 -12.03 -1.01 -4.49
N TYR A 132 -11.38 -1.49 -3.44
CA TYR A 132 -9.93 -1.33 -3.31
C TYR A 132 -9.14 -1.93 -4.49
N ILE A 133 -9.61 -3.04 -5.05
CA ILE A 133 -8.96 -3.63 -6.23
C ILE A 133 -9.00 -2.71 -7.46
N GLY A 134 -10.01 -1.83 -7.56
CA GLY A 134 -10.08 -0.79 -8.58
C GLY A 134 -8.94 0.22 -8.42
N LEU A 135 -8.69 0.67 -7.18
CA LEU A 135 -7.55 1.54 -6.85
C LEU A 135 -6.22 0.87 -7.21
N LEU A 136 -6.04 -0.41 -6.82
CA LEU A 136 -4.81 -1.16 -7.12
C LEU A 136 -4.58 -1.31 -8.63
N GLU A 137 -5.65 -1.51 -9.41
CA GLU A 137 -5.58 -1.57 -10.87
C GLU A 137 -5.24 -0.20 -11.48
N MET A 138 -5.77 0.90 -10.93
CA MET A 138 -5.41 2.26 -11.33
C MET A 138 -3.91 2.53 -11.09
N LEU A 139 -3.42 2.22 -9.88
CA LEU A 139 -2.01 2.36 -9.52
C LEU A 139 -1.10 1.47 -10.38
N LYS A 140 -1.52 0.25 -10.70
CA LYS A 140 -0.77 -0.66 -11.57
C LYS A 140 -0.64 -0.11 -13.00
N LYS A 141 -1.70 0.52 -13.53
CA LYS A 141 -1.74 1.01 -14.91
C LYS A 141 -1.04 2.34 -15.10
N ARG A 142 -1.26 3.27 -14.16
CA ARG A 142 -0.79 4.66 -14.28
C ARG A 142 0.47 4.93 -13.46
N GLY A 143 0.64 4.23 -12.35
CA GLY A 143 1.80 4.37 -11.49
C GLY A 143 3.02 3.63 -12.01
N SER A 144 4.20 4.18 -11.74
CA SER A 144 5.47 3.55 -12.06
C SER A 144 5.93 2.65 -10.91
N ARG A 145 6.02 1.34 -11.16
CA ARG A 145 6.37 0.28 -10.18
C ARG A 145 5.42 0.17 -8.97
N LEU A 146 4.17 0.61 -9.11
CA LEU A 146 3.14 0.52 -8.06
C LEU A 146 2.20 -0.69 -8.20
N GLY A 147 2.51 -1.63 -9.10
CA GLY A 147 1.78 -2.89 -9.23
C GLY A 147 2.09 -3.91 -8.13
N GLY A 148 1.25 -4.94 -8.03
CA GLY A 148 1.43 -6.04 -7.09
C GLY A 148 1.40 -5.59 -5.63
N ASN A 149 2.27 -6.16 -4.79
CA ASN A 149 2.29 -5.85 -3.36
C ASN A 149 2.84 -4.44 -3.06
N THR A 150 3.63 -3.84 -3.96
CA THR A 150 4.19 -2.50 -3.73
C THR A 150 3.08 -1.46 -3.54
N GLY A 151 2.07 -1.46 -4.42
CA GLY A 151 0.91 -0.57 -4.28
C GLY A 151 0.11 -0.85 -3.01
N GLN A 152 -0.01 -2.12 -2.61
CA GLN A 152 -0.71 -2.49 -1.38
C GLN A 152 0.00 -1.95 -0.13
N TYR A 153 1.32 -2.10 -0.06
CA TYR A 153 2.12 -1.54 1.02
C TYR A 153 2.11 -0.02 1.03
N ALA A 154 2.20 0.63 -0.14
CA ALA A 154 2.14 2.09 -0.23
C ALA A 154 0.83 2.64 0.35
N MET A 155 -0.31 2.03 0.00
CA MET A 155 -1.61 2.43 0.55
C MET A 155 -1.70 2.15 2.05
N ARG A 156 -1.25 0.98 2.50
CA ARG A 156 -1.25 0.64 3.93
C ARG A 156 -0.41 1.60 4.76
N PHE A 157 0.79 1.94 4.30
CA PHE A 157 1.72 2.80 5.04
C PHE A 157 1.39 4.29 4.93
N ALA A 158 0.67 4.71 3.89
CA ALA A 158 0.10 6.04 3.86
C ALA A 158 -1.00 6.22 4.93
N GLY A 159 -1.63 5.14 5.38
CA GLY A 159 -2.74 5.15 6.34
C GLY A 159 -4.09 4.80 5.71
N ARG A 160 -4.15 4.54 4.39
CA ARG A 160 -5.39 4.18 3.70
C ARG A 160 -5.87 2.80 4.12
N ASP A 161 -7.17 2.69 4.38
CA ASP A 161 -7.82 1.42 4.72
C ASP A 161 -7.65 0.41 3.61
N SER A 162 -6.85 -0.64 3.76
CA SER A 162 -6.37 -1.50 2.66
C SER A 162 -6.20 -2.94 3.13
N PHE A 163 -6.17 -3.90 2.21
CA PHE A 163 -5.66 -5.24 2.52
C PHE A 163 -4.28 -5.47 1.91
N ILE A 164 -3.50 -6.35 2.52
CA ILE A 164 -2.25 -6.85 1.95
C ILE A 164 -2.41 -8.35 1.72
N LEU A 165 -2.22 -8.81 0.49
CA LEU A 165 -2.19 -10.22 0.13
C LEU A 165 -0.82 -10.80 0.47
N SER A 166 -0.51 -10.82 1.77
CA SER A 166 0.65 -11.51 2.30
C SER A 166 0.52 -13.01 2.07
N ARG A 167 1.60 -13.76 2.32
CA ARG A 167 1.58 -15.23 2.25
C ARG A 167 0.46 -15.80 3.12
N ASP A 168 0.33 -15.31 4.35
CA ASP A 168 -0.61 -15.86 5.33
C ASP A 168 -2.06 -15.43 5.01
N VAL A 169 -2.27 -14.19 4.57
CA VAL A 169 -3.59 -13.76 4.05
C VAL A 169 -4.01 -14.60 2.85
N THR A 170 -3.08 -14.85 1.92
CA THR A 170 -3.33 -15.71 0.76
C THR A 170 -3.65 -17.14 1.19
N ALA A 171 -2.90 -17.70 2.14
CA ALA A 171 -3.14 -19.04 2.67
C ALA A 171 -4.52 -19.15 3.33
N ARG A 172 -4.95 -18.14 4.10
CA ARG A 172 -6.30 -18.10 4.66
C ARG A 172 -7.36 -17.99 3.56
N LEU A 173 -7.21 -17.10 2.58
CA LEU A 173 -8.15 -16.99 1.45
C LEU A 173 -8.29 -18.32 0.68
N MET A 174 -7.19 -19.07 0.54
CA MET A 174 -7.20 -20.41 -0.04
C MET A 174 -7.93 -21.43 0.84
N ALA A 175 -7.65 -21.44 2.15
CA ALA A 175 -8.32 -22.31 3.11
C ALA A 175 -9.84 -22.04 3.20
N GLU A 176 -10.27 -20.82 2.89
CA GLU A 176 -11.68 -20.44 2.84
C GLU A 176 -12.36 -20.69 1.49
N GLY A 177 -11.60 -21.17 0.49
CA GLY A 177 -12.08 -21.46 -0.86
C GLY A 177 -12.37 -20.21 -1.70
N VAL A 178 -11.82 -19.05 -1.34
CA VAL A 178 -12.00 -17.79 -2.07
C VAL A 178 -11.16 -17.77 -3.36
N ILE A 179 -9.94 -18.30 -3.27
CA ILE A 179 -8.98 -18.44 -4.38
C ILE A 179 -8.28 -19.80 -4.26
N ASP A 180 -7.76 -20.33 -5.35
CA ASP A 180 -7.04 -21.62 -5.41
C ASP A 180 -5.52 -21.46 -5.40
N LYS A 181 -5.03 -20.24 -5.66
CA LYS A 181 -3.62 -19.87 -5.70
C LYS A 181 -3.47 -18.36 -5.48
N PRO A 182 -2.24 -17.83 -5.31
CA PRO A 182 -2.03 -16.39 -5.18
C PRO A 182 -2.75 -15.58 -6.27
N ALA A 183 -3.57 -14.62 -5.84
CA ALA A 183 -4.45 -13.87 -6.72
C ALA A 183 -3.66 -12.95 -7.65
N SER A 184 -3.73 -13.20 -8.95
CA SER A 184 -3.12 -12.37 -10.00
C SER A 184 -4.07 -12.02 -11.15
N SER A 185 -5.16 -12.78 -11.32
CA SER A 185 -6.16 -12.55 -12.35
C SER A 185 -7.25 -11.57 -11.87
N LYS A 186 -7.91 -10.89 -12.80
CA LYS A 186 -9.03 -9.99 -12.50
C LYS A 186 -10.17 -10.73 -11.76
N ALA A 187 -10.45 -11.97 -12.16
CA ALA A 187 -11.48 -12.79 -11.52
C ALA A 187 -11.11 -13.14 -10.07
N ALA A 188 -9.85 -13.55 -9.83
CA ALA A 188 -9.37 -13.85 -8.48
C ALA A 188 -9.38 -12.60 -7.58
N MET A 189 -8.93 -11.45 -8.09
CA MET A 189 -8.98 -10.19 -7.34
C MET A 189 -10.42 -9.78 -7.01
N LYS A 190 -11.38 -10.00 -7.92
CA LYS A 190 -12.81 -9.74 -7.64
C LYS A 190 -13.35 -10.67 -6.55
N ALA A 191 -12.97 -11.95 -6.56
CA ALA A 191 -13.35 -12.89 -5.50
C ALA A 191 -12.77 -12.46 -4.14
N VAL A 192 -11.50 -12.04 -4.13
CA VAL A 192 -10.86 -11.46 -2.93
C VAL A 192 -11.63 -10.23 -2.43
N GLN A 193 -11.88 -9.23 -3.28
CA GLN A 193 -12.64 -8.04 -2.89
C GLN A 193 -14.03 -8.41 -2.35
N GLY A 194 -14.72 -9.35 -2.99
CA GLY A 194 -16.02 -9.85 -2.54
C GLY A 194 -15.96 -10.45 -1.14
N ALA A 195 -14.97 -11.31 -0.86
CA ALA A 195 -14.77 -11.89 0.47
C ALA A 195 -14.50 -10.82 1.54
N PHE A 196 -13.62 -9.85 1.25
CA PHE A 196 -13.36 -8.72 2.14
C PHE A 196 -14.62 -7.89 2.38
N ASN A 197 -15.42 -7.61 1.35
CA ASN A 197 -16.68 -6.87 1.49
C ASN A 197 -17.67 -7.62 2.40
N THR A 198 -17.81 -8.94 2.23
CA THR A 198 -18.64 -9.76 3.12
C THR A 198 -18.16 -9.69 4.58
N TRP A 199 -16.85 -9.78 4.83
CA TRP A 199 -16.33 -9.67 6.19
C TRP A 199 -16.44 -8.26 6.77
N MET A 200 -16.34 -7.20 5.96
CA MET A 200 -16.64 -5.82 6.39
C MET A 200 -18.10 -5.70 6.82
N GLU A 201 -19.03 -6.21 6.02
CA GLU A 201 -20.46 -6.19 6.34
C GLU A 201 -20.79 -6.97 7.62
N GLN A 202 -20.18 -8.13 7.81
CA GLN A 202 -20.39 -8.95 9.02
C GLN A 202 -19.87 -8.30 10.30
N SER A 203 -18.72 -7.61 10.22
CA SER A 203 -17.97 -7.20 11.42
C SER A 203 -17.98 -5.70 11.69
N GLY A 204 -18.33 -4.87 10.69
CA GLY A 204 -18.14 -3.42 10.74
C GLY A 204 -16.67 -2.98 10.74
N ARG A 205 -15.72 -3.91 10.54
CA ARG A 205 -14.28 -3.62 10.57
C ARG A 205 -13.74 -3.18 9.24
N SER A 206 -12.59 -2.53 9.29
CA SER A 206 -11.87 -2.04 8.11
C SER A 206 -11.11 -3.16 7.37
N LEU A 207 -10.73 -2.91 6.12
CA LEU A 207 -9.85 -3.82 5.37
C LEU A 207 -8.51 -4.08 6.08
N ASN A 208 -7.95 -3.07 6.77
CA ASN A 208 -6.72 -3.21 7.55
C ASN A 208 -6.86 -4.30 8.61
N GLU A 209 -7.93 -4.22 9.40
CA GLU A 209 -8.23 -5.14 10.49
C GLU A 209 -8.50 -6.54 9.95
N ILE A 210 -9.38 -6.66 8.94
CA ILE A 210 -9.74 -7.95 8.34
C ILE A 210 -8.50 -8.64 7.77
N SER A 211 -7.68 -7.90 7.02
CA SER A 211 -6.45 -8.44 6.44
C SER A 211 -5.48 -8.92 7.52
N ARG A 212 -5.41 -8.23 8.65
CA ARG A 212 -4.53 -8.62 9.76
C ARG A 212 -5.05 -9.85 10.51
N VAL A 213 -6.36 -9.93 10.75
CA VAL A 213 -7.01 -11.12 11.32
C VAL A 213 -6.77 -12.33 10.42
N LEU A 214 -6.99 -12.20 9.11
CA LEU A 214 -6.69 -13.27 8.16
C LEU A 214 -5.22 -13.73 8.25
N ALA A 215 -4.27 -12.81 8.33
CA ALA A 215 -2.85 -13.16 8.46
C ALA A 215 -2.54 -13.95 9.74
N PHE A 216 -3.18 -13.60 10.86
CA PHE A 216 -2.99 -14.21 12.17
C PHE A 216 -3.77 -15.52 12.38
N SER A 217 -4.63 -15.87 11.44
CA SER A 217 -5.39 -17.11 11.49
C SER A 217 -4.63 -18.33 10.94
N CYS A 218 -3.48 -18.13 10.29
CA CYS A 218 -2.68 -19.19 9.70
C CYS A 218 -1.68 -19.81 10.69
#